data_AF-A0A1N6WPU6-F1
#
_entry.id   AF-A0A1N6WPU6-F1
#
_cell.length_a   1.000
_cell.length_b   1.000
_cell.length_c   1.000
_cell.angle_alpha   90.00
_cell.angle_beta   90.00
_cell.angle_gamma   90.00
#
_symmetry.space_group_name_H-M   'P 1'
#
loop_
_entity.id
_entity.type
_entity.pdbx_description
1 polymer ?
#
loop_
_entity_poly.entity_id
_entity_poly.type
_entity_poly.pdbx_seq_one_letter_code
_entity_poly.pdbx_strand_id
1 'polypeptide(L)'
;MKPRKCFVRTALALAVSSLALPVFAAEAISFDPDGPGTKLPISVLAFDWTQNSALAVGGNPSGGLTAGDVVHLLAHAKLAKVINQDGVAISLPSGIEVTFVAGFAENVTAPAAPGAGPAGFEFAAGSSLPNFFEMWVSTPDHNALAGTNYNNGKRILYGVVTSSIGNYAGGAPIQALDLFGINNYPGISTITGVGSTQLSGVIVTADEDYFPGLTPTQLANLKVFFNTSTVTPYRQINPSARFVGDAADLDPNTNEFVGPAPNVLANIGTTNGGPHGARDGNATNDLNFELQADSNQSFEPGQEIPGTCRVTYGGNDRNGNIDLKKFGEICSSNPHNDDNCYTFGGQVGAPTANPNDGGPFGEHTHHQVQGPAGDFVFRAGTHSAPQNTRIDAVVCKDEGAIQPAAANASFKQIDFEGTGSFRTLSSTAKTYLEANGGTDIDTDNVSDARYYFRVDMVDTGEPGNGAKQQDKKACEDFLAADLNLPLATPDPRYLEGDGGFAESGASCADVYQFFICPTEAACEEADAMYAVRGYLTGGNIQLHKVVK
;
A
#
# COMPACT_ATOMS: atom_id res chain seq x y z
N MET A 1 30.30 -54.39 12.11
CA MET A 1 30.00 -53.14 11.38
C MET A 1 29.20 -53.48 10.14
N LYS A 2 27.93 -53.06 10.06
CA LYS A 2 27.05 -53.28 8.90
C LYS A 2 27.05 -52.02 8.01
N PRO A 3 27.14 -52.14 6.67
CA PRO A 3 27.05 -50.99 5.78
C PRO A 3 25.61 -50.47 5.75
N ARG A 4 25.42 -49.16 5.99
CA ARG A 4 24.15 -48.48 5.78
C ARG A 4 23.91 -48.36 4.27
N LYS A 5 22.81 -48.92 3.80
CA LYS A 5 22.39 -48.85 2.38
C LYS A 5 21.83 -47.46 2.09
N CYS A 6 22.39 -46.81 1.06
CA CYS A 6 21.76 -45.69 0.35
C CYS A 6 20.40 -46.13 -0.19
N PHE A 7 19.33 -45.41 0.16
CA PHE A 7 18.01 -45.60 -0.43
C PHE A 7 17.92 -44.81 -1.75
N VAL A 8 17.58 -45.54 -2.82
CA VAL A 8 17.26 -45.01 -4.14
C VAL A 8 15.75 -44.90 -4.28
N ARG A 9 15.28 -43.67 -4.46
CA ARG A 9 14.15 -43.15 -5.27
C ARG A 9 12.91 -44.03 -5.44
N THR A 10 11.78 -43.52 -4.94
CA THR A 10 10.45 -43.79 -5.48
C THR A 10 9.90 -42.49 -6.06
N ALA A 11 9.71 -42.44 -7.38
CA ALA A 11 9.03 -41.34 -8.06
C ALA A 11 7.52 -41.46 -7.81
N LEU A 12 6.95 -40.50 -7.09
CA LEU A 12 5.50 -40.38 -6.91
C LEU A 12 4.95 -39.53 -8.05
N ALA A 13 4.03 -40.10 -8.84
CA ALA A 13 3.34 -39.39 -9.91
C ALA A 13 2.50 -38.24 -9.31
N LEU A 14 2.88 -37.01 -9.64
CA LEU A 14 2.19 -35.79 -9.24
C LEU A 14 0.86 -35.71 -10.00
N ALA A 15 -0.25 -35.88 -9.30
CA ALA A 15 -1.56 -35.54 -9.83
C ALA A 15 -1.64 -34.01 -9.96
N VAL A 16 -1.66 -33.51 -11.19
CA VAL A 16 -1.93 -32.10 -11.51
C VAL A 16 -3.40 -31.86 -11.20
N SER A 17 -3.70 -31.53 -9.95
CA SER A 17 -4.99 -30.97 -9.57
C SER A 17 -5.03 -29.55 -10.13
N SER A 18 -5.53 -29.42 -11.36
CA SER A 18 -5.87 -28.13 -11.95
C SER A 18 -7.03 -27.52 -11.16
N LEU A 19 -6.72 -26.77 -10.12
CA LEU A 19 -7.66 -25.84 -9.51
C LEU A 19 -8.08 -24.88 -10.63
N ALA A 20 -9.35 -24.94 -11.03
CA ALA A 20 -9.94 -23.99 -11.95
C ALA A 20 -10.00 -22.64 -11.23
N LEU A 21 -8.94 -21.87 -11.35
CA LEU A 21 -8.92 -20.49 -10.88
C LEU A 21 -9.85 -19.67 -11.77
N PRO A 22 -10.59 -18.70 -11.20
CA PRO A 22 -11.35 -17.75 -12.00
C PRO A 22 -10.40 -17.08 -13.00
N VAL A 23 -10.70 -17.22 -14.30
CA VAL A 23 -10.05 -16.46 -15.35
C VAL A 23 -10.68 -15.07 -15.30
N PHE A 24 -10.01 -14.12 -14.65
CA PHE A 24 -10.42 -12.72 -14.73
C PHE A 24 -10.11 -12.20 -16.13
N ALA A 25 -11.05 -11.43 -16.69
CA ALA A 25 -10.82 -10.77 -17.95
C ALA A 25 -9.90 -9.58 -17.70
N ALA A 26 -8.72 -9.57 -18.32
CA ALA A 26 -7.84 -8.42 -18.28
C ALA A 26 -8.57 -7.16 -18.78
N GLU A 27 -8.40 -6.05 -18.07
CA GLU A 27 -8.88 -4.74 -18.49
C GLU A 27 -7.86 -4.12 -19.43
N ALA A 28 -8.32 -3.69 -20.58
CA ALA A 28 -7.45 -3.02 -21.51
C ALA A 28 -7.20 -1.58 -21.05
N ILE A 29 -5.94 -1.25 -20.83
CA ILE A 29 -5.53 0.13 -20.53
C ILE A 29 -4.97 0.79 -21.79
N SER A 30 -4.89 2.11 -21.81
CA SER A 30 -4.14 2.83 -22.83
C SER A 30 -2.71 3.02 -22.35
N PHE A 31 -1.74 2.62 -23.16
CA PHE A 31 -0.32 2.77 -22.88
C PHE A 31 0.37 3.46 -24.04
N ASP A 32 0.95 4.63 -23.78
CA ASP A 32 1.79 5.34 -24.73
C ASP A 32 3.27 5.12 -24.37
N PRO A 33 3.99 4.24 -25.11
CA PRO A 33 5.40 4.03 -24.83
C PRO A 33 6.27 5.24 -25.15
N ASP A 34 5.80 6.21 -25.97
CA ASP A 34 6.57 7.41 -26.32
C ASP A 34 6.19 8.67 -25.53
N GLY A 35 5.19 8.55 -24.64
CA GLY A 35 4.74 9.63 -23.77
C GLY A 35 4.22 10.83 -24.58
N PRO A 36 4.82 12.03 -24.44
CA PRO A 36 4.42 13.20 -25.22
C PRO A 36 4.98 13.20 -26.66
N GLY A 37 5.35 12.04 -27.19
CA GLY A 37 5.94 11.92 -28.51
C GLY A 37 4.91 12.02 -29.63
N THR A 38 5.16 11.32 -30.75
CA THR A 38 4.33 11.44 -31.96
C THR A 38 3.55 10.17 -32.28
N LYS A 39 3.81 9.10 -31.53
CA LYS A 39 3.10 7.85 -31.68
C LYS A 39 1.77 7.96 -30.97
N LEU A 40 0.86 7.09 -31.38
CA LEU A 40 -0.45 7.01 -30.75
C LEU A 40 -0.37 5.99 -29.60
N PRO A 41 -1.11 6.24 -28.50
CA PRO A 41 -1.28 5.26 -27.44
C PRO A 41 -1.81 3.93 -27.98
N ILE A 42 -1.36 2.85 -27.36
CA ILE A 42 -1.73 1.47 -27.69
C ILE A 42 -2.71 0.98 -26.62
N SER A 43 -3.81 0.35 -27.03
CA SER A 43 -4.63 -0.37 -26.05
C SER A 43 -4.00 -1.73 -25.74
N VAL A 44 -3.64 -1.94 -24.47
CA VAL A 44 -2.85 -3.09 -24.00
C VAL A 44 -3.65 -3.87 -22.96
N LEU A 45 -3.65 -5.19 -23.09
CA LEU A 45 -4.19 -6.13 -22.09
C LEU A 45 -3.11 -6.63 -21.14
N ALA A 46 -1.88 -6.79 -21.66
CA ALA A 46 -0.80 -7.37 -20.90
C ALA A 46 0.57 -6.83 -21.34
N PHE A 47 1.51 -6.87 -20.41
CA PHE A 47 2.93 -6.63 -20.62
C PHE A 47 3.68 -7.96 -20.56
N ASP A 48 4.50 -8.20 -21.58
CA ASP A 48 5.34 -9.39 -21.72
C ASP A 48 6.79 -8.96 -21.46
N TRP A 49 7.30 -9.34 -20.29
CA TRP A 49 8.61 -8.94 -19.81
C TRP A 49 9.68 -9.94 -20.30
N THR A 50 10.89 -9.46 -20.55
CA THR A 50 12.01 -10.35 -20.85
C THR A 50 12.35 -11.21 -19.65
N GLN A 51 12.88 -12.42 -19.86
CA GLN A 51 13.49 -13.20 -18.78
C GLN A 51 14.59 -12.40 -18.09
N ASN A 52 14.64 -12.46 -16.77
CA ASN A 52 15.63 -11.75 -15.97
C ASN A 52 15.83 -12.43 -14.60
N SER A 53 16.23 -11.68 -13.57
CA SER A 53 16.56 -12.19 -12.25
C SER A 53 15.56 -11.76 -11.18
N ALA A 54 15.40 -12.60 -10.18
CA ALA A 54 14.80 -12.30 -8.89
C ALA A 54 15.72 -12.77 -7.76
N LEU A 55 15.64 -12.11 -6.60
CA LEU A 55 16.44 -12.38 -5.42
C LEU A 55 15.55 -12.49 -4.19
N ALA A 56 15.49 -13.67 -3.58
CA ALA A 56 14.91 -13.84 -2.26
C ALA A 56 15.98 -13.52 -1.20
N VAL A 57 15.93 -12.32 -0.64
CA VAL A 57 16.80 -11.88 0.45
C VAL A 57 16.49 -12.70 1.70
N GLY A 58 17.51 -13.32 2.28
CA GLY A 58 17.33 -14.31 3.35
C GLY A 58 16.68 -15.62 2.90
N GLY A 59 16.54 -15.86 1.58
CA GLY A 59 15.90 -17.06 1.02
C GLY A 59 16.72 -18.35 1.13
N ASN A 60 17.96 -18.29 1.64
CA ASN A 60 18.80 -19.46 1.92
C ASN A 60 19.50 -19.30 3.28
N PRO A 61 18.75 -19.25 4.40
CA PRO A 61 19.34 -19.05 5.71
C PRO A 61 20.12 -20.30 6.14
N SER A 62 21.02 -20.11 7.11
CA SER A 62 21.79 -21.23 7.65
C SER A 62 20.86 -22.25 8.32
N GLY A 63 20.83 -23.49 7.81
CA GLY A 63 19.93 -24.54 8.30
C GLY A 63 18.66 -24.73 7.45
N GLY A 64 18.45 -23.86 6.45
CA GLY A 64 17.30 -23.89 5.55
C GLY A 64 16.09 -23.13 6.11
N LEU A 65 15.15 -22.82 5.23
CA LEU A 65 13.91 -22.12 5.58
C LEU A 65 13.03 -22.98 6.49
N THR A 66 12.32 -22.32 7.40
CA THR A 66 11.32 -22.87 8.30
C THR A 66 10.00 -22.12 8.16
N ALA A 67 8.87 -22.76 8.50
CA ALA A 67 7.58 -22.09 8.43
C ALA A 67 7.54 -20.88 9.39
N GLY A 68 7.09 -19.73 8.88
CA GLY A 68 7.07 -18.46 9.59
C GLY A 68 8.30 -17.57 9.36
N ASP A 69 9.34 -18.07 8.69
CA ASP A 69 10.42 -17.19 8.21
C ASP A 69 9.87 -16.18 7.20
N VAL A 70 10.43 -14.97 7.22
CA VAL A 70 10.08 -13.89 6.28
C VAL A 70 11.25 -13.69 5.32
N VAL A 71 10.96 -13.73 4.02
CA VAL A 71 11.93 -13.43 2.94
C VAL A 71 11.48 -12.18 2.19
N HIS A 72 12.44 -11.40 1.66
CA HIS A 72 12.12 -10.26 0.79
C HIS A 72 12.44 -10.66 -0.66
N LEU A 73 11.42 -10.81 -1.51
CA LEU A 73 11.62 -11.10 -2.92
C LEU A 73 11.76 -9.80 -3.69
N LEU A 74 12.93 -9.61 -4.32
CA LEU A 74 13.23 -8.50 -5.23
C LEU A 74 13.24 -9.02 -6.66
N ALA A 75 12.67 -8.29 -7.61
CA ALA A 75 12.66 -8.67 -9.02
C ALA A 75 12.80 -7.45 -9.93
N HIS A 76 13.35 -7.68 -11.12
CA HIS A 76 13.42 -6.65 -12.17
C HIS A 76 13.35 -7.24 -13.56
N ALA A 77 12.84 -6.51 -14.53
CA ALA A 77 12.91 -6.91 -15.94
C ALA A 77 12.79 -5.73 -16.89
N LYS A 78 13.09 -5.99 -18.17
CA LYS A 78 12.82 -5.07 -19.27
C LYS A 78 11.57 -5.53 -20.02
N LEU A 79 10.75 -4.58 -20.48
CA LEU A 79 9.58 -4.87 -21.29
C LEU A 79 10.02 -5.35 -22.67
N ALA A 80 9.62 -6.56 -23.04
CA ALA A 80 9.90 -7.10 -24.37
C ALA A 80 8.84 -6.61 -25.35
N LYS A 81 7.57 -6.81 -25.00
CA LYS A 81 6.41 -6.54 -25.85
C LYS A 81 5.19 -6.18 -25.01
N VAL A 82 4.21 -5.56 -25.65
CA VAL A 82 2.86 -5.42 -25.11
C VAL A 82 1.91 -6.29 -25.91
N ILE A 83 0.89 -6.83 -25.27
CA ILE A 83 -0.17 -7.62 -25.91
C ILE A 83 -1.41 -6.74 -25.98
N ASN A 84 -1.93 -6.50 -27.18
CA ASN A 84 -3.12 -5.67 -27.37
C ASN A 84 -4.42 -6.45 -27.09
N GLN A 85 -5.57 -5.78 -27.23
CA GLN A 85 -6.91 -6.38 -27.06
C GLN A 85 -7.19 -7.59 -27.96
N ASP A 86 -6.53 -7.67 -29.12
CA ASP A 86 -6.68 -8.77 -30.08
C ASP A 86 -5.72 -9.94 -29.79
N GLY A 87 -4.93 -9.88 -28.71
CA GLY A 87 -3.90 -10.87 -28.40
C GLY A 87 -2.64 -10.75 -29.27
N VAL A 88 -2.45 -9.64 -29.99
CA VAL A 88 -1.30 -9.40 -30.85
C VAL A 88 -0.16 -8.78 -30.04
N ALA A 89 1.01 -9.39 -30.12
CA ALA A 89 2.23 -8.88 -29.51
C ALA A 89 2.83 -7.74 -30.34
N ILE A 90 2.96 -6.56 -29.74
CA ILE A 90 3.49 -5.32 -30.33
C ILE A 90 4.83 -4.99 -29.68
N SER A 91 5.85 -4.74 -30.50
CA SER A 91 7.17 -4.33 -30.02
C SER A 91 7.19 -2.84 -29.70
N LEU A 92 7.99 -2.46 -28.70
CA LEU A 92 8.18 -1.05 -28.36
C LEU A 92 8.91 -0.28 -29.47
N PRO A 93 8.67 1.04 -29.57
CA PRO A 93 9.51 1.98 -30.31
C PRO A 93 11.02 1.75 -30.12
N SER A 94 11.79 1.85 -31.20
CA SER A 94 13.25 1.88 -31.10
C SER A 94 13.71 3.09 -30.28
N GLY A 95 14.72 2.89 -29.43
CA GLY A 95 15.29 3.97 -28.62
C GLY A 95 14.54 4.25 -27.32
N ILE A 96 13.50 3.47 -27.01
CA ILE A 96 12.78 3.51 -25.74
C ILE A 96 13.06 2.23 -24.97
N GLU A 97 13.28 2.36 -23.69
CA GLU A 97 13.37 1.26 -22.76
C GLU A 97 12.38 1.45 -21.62
N VAL A 98 11.60 0.41 -21.37
CA VAL A 98 10.70 0.34 -20.23
C VAL A 98 11.16 -0.82 -19.37
N THR A 99 11.33 -0.57 -18.08
CA THR A 99 11.77 -1.57 -17.09
C THR A 99 10.80 -1.58 -15.92
N PHE A 100 10.80 -2.67 -15.16
CA PHE A 100 10.18 -2.70 -13.84
C PHE A 100 11.16 -3.13 -12.77
N VAL A 101 10.87 -2.68 -11.55
CA VAL A 101 11.41 -3.22 -10.30
C VAL A 101 10.28 -3.50 -9.34
N ALA A 102 10.42 -4.57 -8.55
CA ALA A 102 9.45 -4.94 -7.52
C ALA A 102 10.18 -5.48 -6.30
N GLY A 103 9.61 -5.23 -5.12
CA GLY A 103 10.06 -5.79 -3.85
C GLY A 103 8.85 -6.09 -2.97
N PHE A 104 8.80 -7.27 -2.35
CA PHE A 104 7.74 -7.60 -1.39
C PHE A 104 8.14 -8.73 -0.44
N ALA A 105 7.54 -8.73 0.75
CA ALA A 105 7.80 -9.74 1.77
C ALA A 105 6.90 -10.97 1.61
N GLU A 106 7.47 -12.15 1.85
CA GLU A 106 6.76 -13.43 1.85
C GLU A 106 7.03 -14.21 3.13
N ASN A 107 5.97 -14.75 3.73
CA ASN A 107 6.02 -15.76 4.78
C ASN A 107 6.24 -17.13 4.15
N VAL A 108 7.18 -17.90 4.68
CA VAL A 108 7.33 -19.32 4.35
C VAL A 108 6.19 -20.10 5.01
N THR A 109 5.34 -20.74 4.22
CA THR A 109 4.17 -21.49 4.73
C THR A 109 4.42 -22.99 4.81
N ALA A 110 5.22 -23.51 3.90
CA ALA A 110 5.67 -24.89 3.90
C ALA A 110 7.17 -24.92 3.58
N PRO A 111 8.06 -25.29 4.50
CA PRO A 111 9.47 -25.37 4.20
C PRO A 111 9.77 -26.57 3.30
N ALA A 112 10.58 -26.36 2.27
CA ALA A 112 11.12 -27.47 1.49
C ALA A 112 12.21 -28.20 2.30
N ALA A 113 11.82 -29.17 3.13
CA ALA A 113 12.81 -30.15 3.55
C ALA A 113 13.32 -30.89 2.29
N PRO A 114 14.62 -31.23 2.19
CA PRO A 114 15.16 -31.92 1.02
C PRO A 114 14.37 -33.19 0.69
N GLY A 115 13.62 -33.18 -0.43
CA GLY A 115 12.76 -34.28 -0.86
C GLY A 115 11.36 -34.33 -0.25
N ALA A 116 10.92 -33.30 0.49
CA ALA A 116 9.63 -33.24 1.17
C ALA A 116 8.52 -32.49 0.40
N GLY A 117 8.84 -31.86 -0.73
CA GLY A 117 7.87 -31.13 -1.55
C GLY A 117 8.35 -29.71 -1.90
N PRO A 118 7.52 -28.92 -2.61
CA PRO A 118 7.81 -27.51 -2.88
C PRO A 118 7.83 -26.70 -1.57
N ALA A 119 8.69 -25.69 -1.51
CA ALA A 119 8.55 -24.61 -0.54
C ALA A 119 7.33 -23.77 -0.93
N GLY A 120 6.48 -23.44 0.03
CA GLY A 120 5.32 -22.55 -0.16
C GLY A 120 5.58 -21.18 0.45
N PHE A 121 5.07 -20.14 -0.22
CA PHE A 121 5.23 -18.74 0.14
C PHE A 121 3.88 -18.02 0.04
N GLU A 122 3.58 -17.17 1.00
CA GLU A 122 2.40 -16.30 1.00
C GLU A 122 2.81 -14.88 1.41
N PHE A 123 2.08 -13.87 0.96
CA PHE A 123 2.38 -12.47 1.28
C PHE A 123 2.48 -12.21 2.79
N ALA A 124 3.53 -11.52 3.22
CA ALA A 124 3.72 -11.12 4.60
C ALA A 124 3.26 -9.67 4.80
N ALA A 125 1.94 -9.42 4.81
CA ALA A 125 1.43 -8.05 4.82
C ALA A 125 1.81 -7.24 6.08
N GLY A 126 2.21 -7.92 7.16
CA GLY A 126 2.64 -7.31 8.42
C GLY A 126 4.15 -7.11 8.55
N SER A 127 4.90 -7.43 7.50
CA SER A 127 6.34 -7.22 7.47
C SER A 127 6.68 -5.72 7.43
N SER A 128 7.74 -5.33 8.13
CA SER A 128 8.32 -3.98 8.01
C SER A 128 9.17 -3.79 6.75
N LEU A 129 9.34 -4.84 5.94
CA LEU A 129 10.08 -4.76 4.68
C LEU A 129 9.24 -3.99 3.64
N PRO A 130 9.90 -3.24 2.74
CA PRO A 130 9.21 -2.52 1.67
C PRO A 130 8.37 -3.45 0.78
N ASN A 131 7.19 -2.98 0.38
CA ASN A 131 6.34 -3.62 -0.62
C ASN A 131 6.07 -2.61 -1.75
N PHE A 132 6.64 -2.81 -2.93
CA PHE A 132 6.58 -1.86 -4.03
C PHE A 132 6.58 -2.53 -5.39
N PHE A 133 6.02 -1.82 -6.36
CA PHE A 133 6.12 -2.09 -7.78
C PHE A 133 6.32 -0.76 -8.52
N GLU A 134 7.30 -0.69 -9.41
CA GLU A 134 7.59 0.50 -10.19
C GLU A 134 7.84 0.15 -11.65
N MET A 135 7.37 1.02 -12.55
CA MET A 135 7.79 1.02 -13.95
C MET A 135 8.55 2.30 -14.27
N TRP A 136 9.61 2.14 -15.05
CA TRP A 136 10.53 3.20 -15.43
C TRP A 136 10.68 3.27 -16.94
N VAL A 137 10.87 4.48 -17.47
CA VAL A 137 11.23 4.71 -18.87
C VAL A 137 12.55 5.46 -18.96
N SER A 138 13.44 4.98 -19.83
CA SER A 138 14.78 5.52 -20.03
C SER A 138 15.24 5.37 -21.48
N THR A 139 16.40 5.95 -21.79
CA THR A 139 17.17 5.54 -22.98
C THR A 139 17.74 4.14 -22.75
N PRO A 140 17.76 3.24 -23.75
CA PRO A 140 18.22 1.86 -23.55
C PRO A 140 19.62 1.75 -22.93
N ASP A 141 19.67 1.41 -21.64
CA ASP A 141 20.90 1.34 -20.86
C ASP A 141 20.87 0.34 -19.70
N HIS A 142 19.79 -0.45 -19.55
CA HIS A 142 19.74 -1.57 -18.60
C HIS A 142 20.88 -2.56 -18.84
N ASN A 143 21.34 -3.18 -17.75
CA ASN A 143 22.34 -4.23 -17.83
C ASN A 143 21.95 -5.40 -16.94
N ALA A 144 21.48 -6.49 -17.57
CA ALA A 144 21.01 -7.69 -16.87
C ALA A 144 22.10 -8.34 -16.01
N LEU A 145 23.34 -8.43 -16.51
CA LEU A 145 24.44 -9.04 -15.77
C LEU A 145 24.85 -8.19 -14.56
N ALA A 146 24.96 -6.87 -14.75
CA ALA A 146 25.31 -5.96 -13.65
C ALA A 146 24.16 -5.74 -12.66
N GLY A 147 22.91 -5.97 -13.11
CA GLY A 147 21.70 -5.67 -12.34
C GLY A 147 21.50 -4.17 -12.12
N THR A 148 21.80 -3.34 -13.12
CA THR A 148 21.77 -1.87 -13.01
C THR A 148 20.86 -1.25 -14.05
N ASN A 149 20.40 -0.01 -13.77
CA ASN A 149 19.56 0.80 -14.65
C ASN A 149 18.18 0.18 -14.93
N TYR A 150 17.57 -0.45 -13.91
CA TYR A 150 16.16 -0.86 -13.95
C TYR A 150 15.22 0.14 -13.26
N ASN A 151 15.77 1.07 -12.47
CA ASN A 151 15.05 2.14 -11.78
C ASN A 151 15.65 3.53 -12.07
N ASN A 152 16.00 3.77 -13.34
CA ASN A 152 16.56 5.04 -13.81
C ASN A 152 15.63 5.73 -14.82
N GLY A 153 15.90 7.00 -15.11
CA GLY A 153 15.08 7.81 -16.01
C GLY A 153 13.83 8.34 -15.30
N LYS A 154 12.68 8.24 -15.95
CA LYS A 154 11.40 8.74 -15.42
C LYS A 154 10.56 7.55 -14.92
N ARG A 155 10.12 7.59 -13.67
CA ARG A 155 9.13 6.64 -13.15
C ARG A 155 7.78 6.97 -13.76
N ILE A 156 7.13 6.00 -14.39
CA ILE A 156 5.87 6.20 -15.12
C ILE A 156 4.69 5.49 -14.45
N LEU A 157 4.95 4.58 -13.52
CA LEU A 157 3.93 3.91 -12.74
C LEU A 157 4.52 3.46 -11.40
N TYR A 158 3.74 3.61 -10.32
CA TYR A 158 4.07 3.13 -8.99
C TYR A 158 2.86 2.48 -8.35
N GLY A 159 3.11 1.36 -7.68
CA GLY A 159 2.13 0.62 -6.92
C GLY A 159 2.73 -0.05 -5.71
N VAL A 160 1.86 -0.64 -4.89
CA VAL A 160 2.21 -1.41 -3.71
C VAL A 160 1.72 -2.83 -3.94
N VAL A 161 2.60 -3.82 -3.72
CA VAL A 161 2.21 -5.22 -3.75
C VAL A 161 1.34 -5.51 -2.53
N THR A 162 0.18 -6.12 -2.76
CA THR A 162 -0.84 -6.37 -1.73
C THR A 162 -1.13 -7.85 -1.51
N SER A 163 -0.63 -8.71 -2.39
CA SER A 163 -0.79 -10.16 -2.31
C SER A 163 0.30 -10.83 -3.15
N SER A 164 0.73 -11.99 -2.68
CA SER A 164 1.61 -12.92 -3.37
C SER A 164 1.33 -14.34 -2.88
N ILE A 165 1.38 -15.28 -3.81
CA ILE A 165 1.37 -16.71 -3.52
C ILE A 165 2.43 -17.33 -4.42
N GLY A 166 3.38 -18.00 -3.78
CA GLY A 166 4.54 -18.56 -4.45
C GLY A 166 4.77 -20.02 -4.08
N ASN A 167 5.47 -20.72 -4.96
CA ASN A 167 6.06 -22.00 -4.64
C ASN A 167 7.37 -22.21 -5.37
N TYR A 168 8.28 -22.97 -4.78
CA TYR A 168 9.51 -23.37 -5.43
C TYR A 168 9.90 -24.81 -5.08
N ALA A 169 10.18 -25.63 -6.09
CA ALA A 169 10.64 -26.99 -5.93
C ALA A 169 12.01 -27.17 -6.60
N GLY A 170 13.01 -27.59 -5.84
CA GLY A 170 14.34 -27.79 -6.37
C GLY A 170 15.20 -28.74 -5.56
N GLY A 171 16.45 -28.89 -6.00
CA GLY A 171 17.47 -29.68 -5.34
C GLY A 171 18.57 -30.14 -6.31
N ALA A 172 18.83 -31.45 -6.32
CA ALA A 172 19.83 -32.04 -7.21
C ALA A 172 19.30 -32.22 -8.65
N PRO A 173 20.16 -32.22 -9.68
CA PRO A 173 21.62 -32.04 -9.61
C PRO A 173 22.02 -30.59 -9.33
N ILE A 174 23.22 -30.41 -8.77
CA ILE A 174 23.87 -29.11 -8.66
C ILE A 174 24.59 -28.83 -9.98
N GLN A 175 24.41 -27.64 -10.54
CA GLN A 175 24.99 -27.19 -11.81
C GLN A 175 25.65 -25.82 -11.63
N ALA A 176 26.42 -25.34 -12.62
CA ALA A 176 26.86 -23.94 -12.61
C ALA A 176 25.62 -23.02 -12.58
N LEU A 177 25.70 -21.91 -11.85
CA LEU A 177 24.60 -20.95 -11.73
C LEU A 177 24.18 -20.41 -13.10
N ASP A 178 25.18 -20.02 -13.89
CA ASP A 178 25.01 -19.42 -15.20
C ASP A 178 25.38 -20.42 -16.32
N LEU A 179 24.36 -20.83 -17.07
CA LEU A 179 24.49 -21.65 -18.26
C LEU A 179 24.08 -20.89 -19.53
N PHE A 180 23.87 -19.57 -19.46
CA PHE A 180 23.51 -18.76 -20.60
C PHE A 180 24.78 -18.21 -21.28
N GLY A 181 25.20 -18.85 -22.37
CA GLY A 181 26.40 -18.42 -23.08
C GLY A 181 27.68 -18.64 -22.26
N ILE A 182 28.37 -17.56 -21.88
CA ILE A 182 29.61 -17.61 -21.09
C ILE A 182 29.23 -17.58 -19.61
N ASN A 183 29.65 -18.57 -18.83
CA ASN A 183 29.47 -18.57 -17.38
C ASN A 183 30.13 -17.34 -16.74
N ASN A 184 29.33 -16.34 -16.37
CA ASN A 184 29.78 -15.10 -15.75
C ASN A 184 30.05 -15.22 -14.25
N TYR A 185 29.69 -16.35 -13.64
CA TYR A 185 29.88 -16.64 -12.21
C TYR A 185 30.68 -17.93 -12.00
N PRO A 186 31.94 -18.00 -12.47
CA PRO A 186 32.78 -19.19 -12.31
C PRO A 186 33.00 -19.49 -10.82
N GLY A 187 32.81 -20.76 -10.43
CA GLY A 187 32.92 -21.20 -9.04
C GLY A 187 31.64 -21.07 -8.23
N ILE A 188 30.58 -20.44 -8.77
CA ILE A 188 29.24 -20.45 -8.17
C ILE A 188 28.39 -21.51 -8.85
N SER A 189 27.82 -22.39 -8.03
CA SER A 189 26.87 -23.41 -8.45
C SER A 189 25.46 -23.10 -7.94
N THR A 190 24.45 -23.81 -8.42
CA THR A 190 23.07 -23.69 -7.96
C THR A 190 22.40 -25.05 -7.93
N ILE A 191 21.44 -25.21 -7.03
CA ILE A 191 20.45 -26.28 -7.14
C ILE A 191 19.64 -26.11 -8.42
N THR A 192 19.14 -27.20 -9.00
CA THR A 192 18.20 -27.16 -10.12
C THR A 192 16.78 -27.18 -9.57
N GLY A 193 15.92 -26.28 -10.04
CA GLY A 193 14.55 -26.22 -9.59
C GLY A 193 13.68 -25.30 -10.43
N VAL A 194 12.38 -25.37 -10.16
CA VAL A 194 11.35 -24.58 -10.81
C VAL A 194 10.34 -24.12 -9.76
N GLY A 195 9.75 -22.97 -10.00
CA GLY A 195 8.73 -22.39 -9.16
C GLY A 195 7.83 -21.46 -9.94
N SER A 196 6.90 -20.87 -9.22
CA SER A 196 6.02 -19.84 -9.72
C SER A 196 5.63 -18.92 -8.59
N THR A 197 5.46 -17.64 -8.90
CA THR A 197 4.90 -16.65 -7.99
C THR A 197 3.81 -15.89 -8.74
N GLN A 198 2.62 -15.86 -8.16
CA GLN A 198 1.57 -14.93 -8.55
C GLN A 198 1.58 -13.78 -7.56
N LEU A 199 1.49 -12.55 -8.04
CA LEU A 199 1.38 -11.39 -7.17
C LEU A 199 0.33 -10.43 -7.71
N SER A 200 -0.32 -9.70 -6.81
CA SER A 200 -1.18 -8.58 -7.18
C SER A 200 -0.80 -7.33 -6.40
N GLY A 201 -0.94 -6.19 -7.05
CA GLY A 201 -0.66 -4.89 -6.48
C GLY A 201 -1.72 -3.86 -6.82
N VAL A 202 -1.80 -2.82 -6.00
CA VAL A 202 -2.61 -1.63 -6.23
C VAL A 202 -1.73 -0.57 -6.86
N ILE A 203 -2.19 0.07 -7.94
CA ILE A 203 -1.47 1.19 -8.53
C ILE A 203 -1.84 2.47 -7.77
N VAL A 204 -0.81 3.18 -7.30
CA VAL A 204 -0.94 4.41 -6.53
C VAL A 204 -0.85 5.62 -7.46
N THR A 205 0.12 5.63 -8.39
CA THR A 205 0.29 6.71 -9.36
C THR A 205 0.62 6.14 -10.74
N ALA A 206 0.11 6.77 -11.78
CA ALA A 206 0.52 6.54 -13.17
C ALA A 206 0.73 7.90 -13.85
N ASP A 207 1.78 8.01 -14.65
CA ASP A 207 2.07 9.21 -15.41
C ASP A 207 1.12 9.30 -16.62
N GLU A 208 0.37 10.41 -16.71
CA GLU A 208 -0.68 10.56 -17.72
C GLU A 208 -0.17 10.61 -19.16
N ASP A 209 1.09 11.01 -19.38
CA ASP A 209 1.68 10.99 -20.71
C ASP A 209 1.86 9.55 -21.19
N TYR A 210 2.18 8.61 -20.29
CA TYR A 210 2.45 7.21 -20.60
C TYR A 210 1.23 6.31 -20.43
N PHE A 211 0.27 6.70 -19.59
CA PHE A 211 -0.95 5.96 -19.33
C PHE A 211 -2.18 6.86 -19.52
N PRO A 212 -2.43 7.34 -20.74
CA PRO A 212 -3.49 8.31 -20.99
C PRO A 212 -4.85 7.71 -20.66
N GLY A 213 -5.60 8.41 -19.82
CA GLY A 213 -6.89 7.92 -19.34
C GLY A 213 -6.76 6.85 -18.26
N LEU A 214 -5.67 6.79 -17.49
CA LEU A 214 -5.67 6.26 -16.12
C LEU A 214 -5.86 7.42 -15.13
N THR A 215 -7.10 7.89 -15.00
CA THR A 215 -7.46 8.89 -13.99
C THR A 215 -7.34 8.33 -12.56
N PRO A 216 -7.27 9.17 -11.52
CA PRO A 216 -7.28 8.69 -10.13
C PRO A 216 -8.45 7.74 -9.81
N THR A 217 -9.63 7.98 -10.39
CA THR A 217 -10.79 7.08 -10.29
C THR A 217 -10.54 5.72 -10.92
N GLN A 218 -9.87 5.66 -12.07
CA GLN A 218 -9.55 4.38 -12.71
C GLN A 218 -8.45 3.66 -11.95
N LEU A 219 -7.41 4.35 -11.49
CA LEU A 219 -6.36 3.78 -10.65
C LEU A 219 -6.91 3.16 -9.37
N ALA A 220 -7.89 3.82 -8.75
CA ALA A 220 -8.57 3.30 -7.56
C ALA A 220 -9.26 1.94 -7.79
N ASN A 221 -9.58 1.61 -9.04
CA ASN A 221 -10.24 0.37 -9.43
C ASN A 221 -9.33 -0.57 -10.22
N LEU A 222 -8.05 -0.22 -10.44
CA LEU A 222 -7.14 -1.00 -11.27
C LEU A 222 -6.16 -1.80 -10.41
N LYS A 223 -6.04 -3.09 -10.71
CA LYS A 223 -5.02 -3.97 -10.13
C LYS A 223 -4.00 -4.32 -11.17
N VAL A 224 -2.76 -4.46 -10.72
CA VAL A 224 -1.71 -5.12 -11.50
C VAL A 224 -1.59 -6.54 -11.02
N PHE A 225 -1.56 -7.49 -11.95
CA PHE A 225 -1.37 -8.90 -11.68
C PHE A 225 -0.11 -9.38 -12.38
N PHE A 226 0.77 -10.11 -11.69
CA PHE A 226 1.86 -10.83 -12.32
C PHE A 226 1.70 -12.31 -12.11
N ASN A 227 2.08 -13.05 -13.14
CA ASN A 227 2.44 -14.45 -13.00
C ASN A 227 3.88 -14.62 -13.48
N THR A 228 4.73 -15.04 -12.56
CA THR A 228 6.16 -15.22 -12.78
C THR A 228 6.50 -16.69 -12.65
N SER A 229 7.14 -17.27 -13.66
CA SER A 229 7.82 -18.55 -13.51
C SER A 229 9.25 -18.32 -13.03
N THR A 230 9.71 -19.14 -12.08
CA THR A 230 11.08 -19.05 -11.55
C THR A 230 11.84 -20.33 -11.83
N VAL A 231 13.11 -20.24 -12.24
CA VAL A 231 13.93 -21.41 -12.57
C VAL A 231 15.38 -21.23 -12.15
N THR A 232 16.03 -22.34 -11.84
CA THR A 232 17.50 -22.43 -11.74
C THR A 232 17.98 -23.75 -12.37
N PRO A 233 19.18 -23.80 -12.96
CA PRO A 233 20.10 -22.69 -13.25
C PRO A 233 19.58 -21.74 -14.33
N TYR A 234 20.26 -20.60 -14.48
CA TYR A 234 19.99 -19.62 -15.52
C TYR A 234 20.35 -20.19 -16.91
N ARG A 235 19.39 -20.15 -17.84
CA ARG A 235 19.55 -20.69 -19.20
C ARG A 235 19.12 -19.72 -20.30
N GLN A 236 18.42 -18.65 -19.96
CA GLN A 236 17.85 -17.70 -20.93
C GLN A 236 18.44 -16.29 -20.79
N ILE A 237 19.04 -15.98 -19.63
CA ILE A 237 19.66 -14.69 -19.31
C ILE A 237 20.79 -14.91 -18.32
N ASN A 238 21.70 -13.94 -18.18
CA ASN A 238 22.74 -13.99 -17.15
C ASN A 238 22.17 -13.58 -15.77
N PRO A 239 22.63 -14.18 -14.66
CA PRO A 239 22.25 -13.76 -13.31
C PRO A 239 22.70 -12.32 -13.00
N SER A 240 21.92 -11.60 -12.20
CA SER A 240 22.14 -10.18 -11.91
C SER A 240 22.98 -10.00 -10.65
N ALA A 241 24.04 -9.18 -10.72
CA ALA A 241 24.88 -8.94 -9.55
C ALA A 241 24.20 -8.08 -8.47
N ARG A 242 23.17 -7.31 -8.83
CA ARG A 242 22.50 -6.30 -7.99
C ARG A 242 21.00 -6.25 -8.26
N PHE A 243 20.27 -5.80 -7.25
CA PHE A 243 18.82 -5.62 -7.26
C PHE A 243 18.46 -4.31 -6.59
N VAL A 244 17.32 -3.76 -6.92
CA VAL A 244 16.77 -2.58 -6.23
C VAL A 244 16.08 -3.05 -4.95
N GLY A 245 16.53 -2.57 -3.80
CA GLY A 245 16.09 -3.08 -2.49
C GLY A 245 14.93 -2.34 -1.84
N ASP A 246 14.58 -1.18 -2.37
CA ASP A 246 13.57 -0.28 -1.82
C ASP A 246 12.88 0.49 -2.94
N ALA A 247 11.74 1.12 -2.63
CA ALA A 247 11.10 2.07 -3.53
C ALA A 247 11.96 3.33 -3.69
N ALA A 248 11.85 4.01 -4.83
CA ALA A 248 12.48 5.31 -4.99
C ALA A 248 11.76 6.36 -4.12
N ASP A 249 12.54 7.12 -3.34
CA ASP A 249 12.03 8.21 -2.52
C ASP A 249 11.40 9.31 -3.39
N LEU A 250 10.21 9.75 -2.99
CA LEU A 250 9.58 10.97 -3.49
C LEU A 250 10.18 12.19 -2.77
N ASP A 251 10.58 13.21 -3.52
CA ASP A 251 10.80 14.54 -2.96
C ASP A 251 9.43 15.08 -2.53
N PRO A 252 9.22 15.34 -1.22
CA PRO A 252 7.92 15.81 -0.74
C PRO A 252 7.55 17.20 -1.26
N ASN A 253 8.49 17.97 -1.82
CA ASN A 253 8.25 19.35 -2.27
C ASN A 253 7.93 19.44 -3.76
N THR A 254 8.52 18.56 -4.58
CA THR A 254 8.33 18.57 -6.03
C THR A 254 7.44 17.42 -6.50
N ASN A 255 7.21 16.42 -5.63
CA ASN A 255 6.62 15.14 -6.00
C ASN A 255 7.41 14.43 -7.13
N GLU A 256 8.70 14.77 -7.27
CA GLU A 256 9.66 14.16 -8.20
C GLU A 256 10.59 13.21 -7.44
N PHE A 257 11.16 12.21 -8.12
CA PHE A 257 12.02 11.21 -7.47
C PHE A 257 13.42 11.73 -7.16
N VAL A 258 13.93 11.43 -5.95
CA VAL A 258 15.27 11.85 -5.49
C VAL A 258 16.36 10.86 -5.92
N GLY A 259 16.28 10.36 -7.16
CA GLY A 259 17.25 9.44 -7.74
C GLY A 259 16.95 7.95 -7.49
N PRO A 260 17.83 7.05 -7.97
CA PRO A 260 17.60 5.61 -7.92
C PRO A 260 17.71 5.08 -6.49
N ALA A 261 16.78 4.20 -6.11
CA ALA A 261 16.76 3.54 -4.82
C ALA A 261 18.02 2.66 -4.58
N PRO A 262 18.39 2.38 -3.32
CA PRO A 262 19.61 1.67 -3.00
C PRO A 262 19.63 0.24 -3.56
N ASN A 263 20.84 -0.20 -3.96
CA ASN A 263 21.04 -1.53 -4.50
C ASN A 263 21.37 -2.55 -3.40
N VAL A 264 20.81 -3.75 -3.52
CA VAL A 264 21.11 -4.94 -2.72
C VAL A 264 22.01 -5.87 -3.53
N LEU A 265 23.07 -6.39 -2.91
CA LEU A 265 23.95 -7.39 -3.50
C LEU A 265 23.36 -8.80 -3.33
N ALA A 266 23.50 -9.63 -4.36
CA ALA A 266 22.90 -10.96 -4.36
C ALA A 266 23.41 -11.90 -3.23
N ASN A 267 24.62 -11.74 -2.68
CA ASN A 267 25.14 -12.56 -1.55
C ASN A 267 24.66 -14.03 -1.47
N ILE A 268 24.88 -14.81 -2.55
CA ILE A 268 24.36 -16.19 -2.72
C ILE A 268 25.34 -17.31 -2.30
N GLY A 269 26.53 -16.94 -1.83
CA GLY A 269 27.60 -17.88 -1.47
C GLY A 269 28.15 -18.68 -2.66
N THR A 270 28.72 -19.87 -2.38
CA THR A 270 29.30 -20.75 -3.43
C THR A 270 28.27 -21.66 -4.09
N THR A 271 27.14 -21.90 -3.42
CA THR A 271 26.03 -22.72 -3.94
C THR A 271 24.71 -22.03 -3.66
N ASN A 272 24.13 -21.41 -4.68
CA ASN A 272 22.83 -20.78 -4.64
C ASN A 272 21.72 -21.81 -4.32
N GLY A 273 20.98 -21.58 -3.23
CA GLY A 273 19.97 -22.50 -2.68
C GLY A 273 20.54 -23.83 -2.15
N GLY A 274 21.86 -23.97 -2.05
CA GLY A 274 22.52 -25.15 -1.52
C GLY A 274 22.70 -25.08 0.00
N PRO A 275 22.87 -26.24 0.67
CA PRO A 275 23.20 -26.27 2.08
C PRO A 275 24.52 -25.55 2.31
N HIS A 276 24.53 -24.59 3.22
CA HIS A 276 25.75 -23.99 3.75
C HIS A 276 25.85 -24.30 5.23
N GLY A 277 27.10 -24.42 5.71
CA GLY A 277 27.36 -24.88 7.07
C GLY A 277 26.79 -23.90 8.10
N ALA A 278 26.22 -24.42 9.17
CA ALA A 278 25.94 -23.64 10.37
C ALA A 278 27.26 -22.99 10.84
N ARG A 279 27.39 -21.67 10.70
CA ARG A 279 28.60 -20.96 11.12
C ARG A 279 28.41 -20.29 12.48
N ASP A 280 29.18 -20.79 13.44
CA ASP A 280 29.87 -20.03 14.50
C ASP A 280 29.01 -19.26 15.51
N GLY A 281 27.69 -19.42 15.52
CA GLY A 281 26.81 -18.67 16.42
C GLY A 281 26.68 -17.18 16.04
N ASN A 282 27.03 -16.81 14.81
CA ASN A 282 26.83 -15.46 14.30
C ASN A 282 25.76 -15.49 13.19
N ALA A 283 24.55 -15.03 13.52
CA ALA A 283 23.38 -14.96 12.63
C ALA A 283 23.56 -14.01 11.42
N THR A 284 24.73 -13.41 11.22
CA THR A 284 25.00 -12.45 10.14
C THR A 284 25.40 -13.09 8.80
N ASN A 285 25.24 -14.40 8.63
CA ASN A 285 25.69 -15.14 7.44
C ASN A 285 24.54 -15.76 6.62
N ASP A 286 23.31 -15.31 6.80
CA ASP A 286 22.23 -15.76 5.93
C ASP A 286 22.49 -15.32 4.50
N LEU A 287 22.34 -16.30 3.60
CA LEU A 287 22.54 -16.11 2.17
C LEU A 287 21.19 -15.86 1.51
N ASN A 288 21.23 -15.16 0.39
CA ASN A 288 20.05 -15.01 -0.43
C ASN A 288 19.92 -16.20 -1.40
N PHE A 289 18.78 -16.25 -2.08
CA PHE A 289 18.54 -17.20 -3.15
C PHE A 289 18.15 -16.46 -4.43
N GLU A 290 18.98 -16.62 -5.47
CA GLU A 290 18.80 -15.94 -6.76
C GLU A 290 18.16 -16.90 -7.78
N LEU A 291 17.22 -16.37 -8.56
CA LEU A 291 16.31 -17.13 -9.43
C LEU A 291 16.19 -16.44 -10.78
N GLN A 292 16.23 -17.19 -11.87
CA GLN A 292 15.79 -16.65 -13.15
C GLN A 292 14.26 -16.51 -13.11
N ALA A 293 13.74 -15.34 -13.44
CA ALA A 293 12.32 -15.01 -13.48
C ALA A 293 11.86 -14.73 -14.91
N ASP A 294 10.66 -15.20 -15.26
CA ASP A 294 9.96 -14.88 -16.50
C ASP A 294 8.54 -14.45 -16.15
N SER A 295 8.28 -13.15 -16.25
CA SER A 295 7.07 -12.50 -15.74
C SER A 295 6.19 -12.05 -16.89
N ASN A 296 4.90 -12.34 -16.79
CA ASN A 296 3.87 -11.62 -17.53
C ASN A 296 3.07 -10.77 -16.54
N GLN A 297 2.53 -9.67 -17.05
CA GLN A 297 1.69 -8.76 -16.28
C GLN A 297 0.39 -8.49 -17.02
N SER A 298 -0.72 -8.52 -16.30
CA SER A 298 -2.01 -8.03 -16.77
C SER A 298 -2.50 -6.90 -15.89
N PHE A 299 -3.44 -6.12 -16.42
CA PHE A 299 -4.26 -5.21 -15.65
C PHE A 299 -5.64 -5.83 -15.51
N GLU A 300 -6.20 -5.76 -14.32
CA GLU A 300 -7.52 -6.31 -14.04
C GLU A 300 -8.38 -5.24 -13.36
N PRO A 301 -9.69 -5.19 -13.67
CA PRO A 301 -10.60 -4.43 -12.84
C PRO A 301 -10.57 -5.08 -11.46
N GLY A 302 -10.13 -4.33 -10.46
CA GLY A 302 -10.17 -4.81 -9.10
C GLY A 302 -11.62 -5.11 -8.73
N GLN A 303 -11.85 -6.26 -8.10
CA GLN A 303 -13.20 -6.63 -7.71
C GLN A 303 -13.57 -5.82 -6.47
N GLU A 304 -14.60 -4.98 -6.55
CA GLU A 304 -15.14 -4.34 -5.35
C GLU A 304 -15.40 -5.40 -4.27
N ILE A 305 -14.85 -5.18 -3.08
CA ILE A 305 -15.12 -6.02 -1.92
C ILE A 305 -16.39 -5.46 -1.27
N PRO A 306 -17.53 -6.16 -1.36
CA PRO A 306 -18.77 -5.67 -0.78
C PRO A 306 -18.59 -5.44 0.73
N GLY A 307 -19.21 -4.39 1.28
CA GLY A 307 -19.12 -4.09 2.71
C GLY A 307 -17.88 -3.31 3.13
N THR A 308 -17.05 -2.85 2.19
CA THR A 308 -15.78 -2.16 2.50
C THR A 308 -15.65 -0.83 1.74
N CYS A 309 -14.94 0.12 2.33
CA CYS A 309 -14.67 1.44 1.81
C CYS A 309 -13.31 1.96 2.30
N ARG A 310 -12.72 2.90 1.57
CA ARG A 310 -11.58 3.70 2.02
C ARG A 310 -11.88 5.17 1.83
N VAL A 311 -11.09 6.02 2.46
CA VAL A 311 -11.24 7.47 2.43
C VAL A 311 -9.88 8.12 2.18
N THR A 312 -9.87 9.11 1.29
CA THR A 312 -8.81 10.11 1.19
C THR A 312 -9.41 11.43 1.63
N TYR A 313 -8.80 12.11 2.59
CA TYR A 313 -9.36 13.34 3.11
C TYR A 313 -8.28 14.35 3.48
N GLY A 314 -8.67 15.61 3.43
CA GLY A 314 -7.87 16.73 3.89
C GLY A 314 -8.76 17.95 3.99
N GLY A 315 -8.71 18.65 5.10
CA GLY A 315 -9.57 19.81 5.30
C GLY A 315 -9.25 20.63 6.52
N ASN A 316 -10.03 21.69 6.68
CA ASN A 316 -10.01 22.55 7.83
C ASN A 316 -11.42 23.02 8.19
N ASP A 317 -11.57 23.38 9.46
CA ASP A 317 -12.80 23.93 10.00
C ASP A 317 -12.47 25.02 11.04
N ARG A 318 -13.38 25.99 11.14
CA ARG A 318 -13.38 27.05 12.14
C ARG A 318 -14.67 27.00 12.94
N ASN A 319 -14.49 27.05 14.24
CA ASN A 319 -15.46 27.18 15.33
C ASN A 319 -16.28 25.94 15.70
N GLY A 320 -16.26 24.84 14.94
CA GLY A 320 -17.29 23.80 15.07
C GLY A 320 -18.72 24.33 14.87
N ASN A 321 -18.88 25.66 14.72
CA ASN A 321 -20.09 26.40 14.50
C ASN A 321 -20.24 26.58 13.00
N ILE A 322 -21.41 26.16 12.55
CA ILE A 322 -21.88 26.18 11.18
C ILE A 322 -21.99 27.63 10.67
N ASP A 323 -20.90 28.28 10.22
CA ASP A 323 -21.00 29.51 9.42
C ASP A 323 -21.11 29.18 7.93
N LEU A 324 -22.26 28.65 7.50
CA LEU A 324 -22.57 28.33 6.09
C LEU A 324 -22.61 29.58 5.19
N LYS A 325 -22.31 30.78 5.70
CA LYS A 325 -22.19 32.01 4.87
C LYS A 325 -20.75 32.37 4.56
N LYS A 326 -19.77 31.71 5.19
CA LYS A 326 -18.35 31.95 4.96
C LYS A 326 -17.68 30.60 4.82
N PHE A 327 -17.35 30.20 3.59
CA PHE A 327 -16.23 29.29 3.39
C PHE A 327 -15.04 29.96 4.07
N GLY A 328 -14.61 29.35 5.17
CA GLY A 328 -13.74 29.97 6.14
C GLY A 328 -12.46 30.43 5.46
N GLU A 329 -12.04 31.63 5.80
CA GLU A 329 -10.65 32.00 5.72
C GLU A 329 -9.80 30.89 6.38
N ILE A 330 -8.79 30.36 5.67
CA ILE A 330 -7.87 29.32 6.15
C ILE A 330 -7.40 29.70 7.57
N CYS A 331 -7.16 28.73 8.47
CA CYS A 331 -6.74 29.00 9.85
C CYS A 331 -5.70 30.14 10.01
N SER A 332 -4.84 30.35 9.01
CA SER A 332 -3.78 31.37 8.97
C SER A 332 -4.19 32.83 8.75
N SER A 333 -5.39 33.17 8.26
CA SER A 333 -5.65 34.55 7.78
C SER A 333 -6.28 35.52 8.79
N ASN A 334 -6.63 35.07 10.01
CA ASN A 334 -7.14 35.99 11.04
C ASN A 334 -6.82 35.52 12.47
N PRO A 335 -5.76 36.03 13.11
CA PRO A 335 -5.26 35.54 14.40
C PRO A 335 -6.06 36.02 15.64
N HIS A 336 -7.23 36.63 15.48
CA HIS A 336 -7.79 37.51 16.52
C HIS A 336 -9.00 37.06 17.34
N ASN A 337 -9.50 35.83 17.22
CA ASN A 337 -10.62 35.38 18.06
C ASN A 337 -10.32 34.06 18.78
N ASP A 338 -11.02 33.80 19.89
CA ASP A 338 -11.07 32.55 20.66
C ASP A 338 -11.67 31.37 19.87
N ASP A 339 -11.60 31.46 18.55
CA ASP A 339 -12.24 30.62 17.57
C ASP A 339 -11.48 29.29 17.46
N ASN A 340 -12.20 28.17 17.55
CA ASN A 340 -11.60 26.84 17.49
C ASN A 340 -11.21 26.50 16.05
N CYS A 341 -9.93 26.39 15.71
CA CYS A 341 -9.44 26.10 14.37
C CYS A 341 -8.63 24.83 14.35
N TYR A 342 -9.00 23.90 13.46
CA TYR A 342 -8.27 22.67 13.27
C TYR A 342 -8.13 22.33 11.78
N THR A 343 -7.07 21.59 11.47
CA THR A 343 -6.85 20.96 10.18
C THR A 343 -6.71 19.47 10.37
N PHE A 344 -7.03 18.69 9.35
CA PHE A 344 -6.94 17.25 9.41
C PHE A 344 -6.66 16.69 8.01
N GLY A 345 -6.09 15.50 7.96
CA GLY A 345 -5.80 14.83 6.70
C GLY A 345 -5.27 13.42 6.88
N GLY A 346 -5.36 12.64 5.81
CA GLY A 346 -4.88 11.28 5.79
C GLY A 346 -5.56 10.42 4.74
N GLN A 347 -5.24 9.13 4.79
CA GLN A 347 -5.84 8.10 3.96
C GLN A 347 -6.13 6.90 4.86
N VAL A 348 -7.36 6.40 4.88
CA VAL A 348 -7.79 5.29 5.75
C VAL A 348 -8.64 4.32 4.97
N GLY A 349 -8.51 3.00 5.14
CA GLY A 349 -9.23 2.05 4.30
C GLY A 349 -9.57 0.71 4.94
N ALA A 350 -10.74 0.19 4.58
CA ALA A 350 -11.24 -1.09 5.01
C ALA A 350 -10.44 -2.25 4.38
N PRO A 351 -10.33 -3.38 5.08
CA PRO A 351 -9.24 -4.31 4.90
C PRO A 351 -9.66 -5.49 4.02
N THR A 352 -9.08 -5.60 2.84
CA THR A 352 -8.66 -6.95 2.39
C THR A 352 -7.28 -7.34 2.92
N ALA A 353 -6.68 -6.48 3.75
CA ALA A 353 -5.59 -6.79 4.66
C ALA A 353 -6.17 -7.28 6.01
N ASN A 354 -6.29 -8.59 6.15
CA ASN A 354 -6.60 -9.28 7.40
C ASN A 354 -5.87 -8.62 8.61
N PRO A 355 -6.55 -8.38 9.76
CA PRO A 355 -5.92 -7.84 10.97
C PRO A 355 -4.75 -8.68 11.51
N ASN A 356 -4.69 -9.96 11.15
CA ASN A 356 -3.56 -10.83 11.47
C ASN A 356 -2.33 -10.60 10.58
N ASP A 357 -2.46 -9.82 9.50
CA ASP A 357 -1.41 -9.54 8.53
C ASP A 357 -0.91 -8.08 8.64
N GLY A 358 -0.98 -7.47 9.82
CA GLY A 358 -0.11 -6.35 10.27
C GLY A 358 0.02 -5.04 9.45
N GLY A 359 -0.81 -4.74 8.46
CA GLY A 359 -0.77 -3.45 7.77
C GLY A 359 -1.49 -2.34 8.56
N PRO A 360 -0.94 -1.11 8.69
CA PRO A 360 -1.70 0.01 9.23
C PRO A 360 -2.87 0.30 8.28
N PHE A 361 -4.10 0.38 8.79
CA PHE A 361 -5.30 0.65 7.96
C PHE A 361 -5.35 2.09 7.40
N GLY A 362 -4.19 2.75 7.29
CA GLY A 362 -4.03 4.12 6.86
C GLY A 362 -3.20 4.98 7.80
N GLU A 363 -3.22 6.27 7.51
CA GLU A 363 -2.66 7.31 8.34
C GLU A 363 -3.72 8.39 8.63
N HIS A 364 -3.65 8.95 9.83
CA HIS A 364 -4.47 10.07 10.27
C HIS A 364 -3.60 11.12 10.94
N THR A 365 -3.81 12.39 10.56
CA THR A 365 -3.29 13.55 11.27
C THR A 365 -4.44 14.49 11.61
N HIS A 366 -4.49 14.91 12.87
CA HIS A 366 -5.30 16.02 13.35
C HIS A 366 -4.38 17.10 13.91
N HIS A 367 -4.55 18.35 13.48
CA HIS A 367 -3.82 19.50 13.99
C HIS A 367 -4.82 20.52 14.49
N GLN A 368 -4.97 20.57 15.81
CA GLN A 368 -5.65 21.65 16.50
C GLN A 368 -4.72 22.86 16.49
N VAL A 369 -5.03 23.89 15.71
CA VAL A 369 -4.15 25.05 15.46
C VAL A 369 -4.35 26.15 16.49
N GLN A 370 -5.62 26.42 16.85
CA GLN A 370 -6.01 27.50 17.75
C GLN A 370 -7.33 27.19 18.43
N GLY A 371 -7.52 27.60 19.68
CA GLY A 371 -8.79 27.46 20.41
C GLY A 371 -8.58 27.23 21.90
N PRO A 372 -9.65 26.91 22.65
CA PRO A 372 -9.57 26.61 24.09
C PRO A 372 -8.63 25.44 24.41
N ALA A 373 -8.54 24.48 23.50
CA ALA A 373 -7.66 23.32 23.61
C ALA A 373 -6.18 23.61 23.25
N GLY A 374 -5.82 24.87 22.97
CA GLY A 374 -4.46 25.25 22.59
C GLY A 374 -4.08 24.81 21.18
N ASP A 375 -2.77 24.63 20.95
CA ASP A 375 -2.18 24.12 19.70
C ASP A 375 -1.55 22.74 19.94
N PHE A 376 -1.94 21.74 19.14
CA PHE A 376 -1.35 20.41 19.14
C PHE A 376 -1.55 19.63 17.82
N VAL A 377 -0.63 18.69 17.55
CA VAL A 377 -0.75 17.72 16.45
C VAL A 377 -0.85 16.32 17.02
N PHE A 378 -1.91 15.60 16.63
CA PHE A 378 -2.15 14.19 16.92
C PHE A 378 -1.98 13.36 15.65
N ARG A 379 -1.33 12.19 15.75
CA ARG A 379 -1.05 11.30 14.61
C ARG A 379 -1.35 9.85 14.95
N ALA A 380 -1.80 9.10 13.95
CA ALA A 380 -1.90 7.64 14.00
C ALA A 380 -1.47 7.04 12.66
N GLY A 381 -0.64 5.99 12.70
CA GLY A 381 -0.25 5.23 11.50
C GLY A 381 0.72 5.94 10.53
N THR A 382 1.09 7.21 10.77
CA THR A 382 2.06 7.92 9.92
C THR A 382 3.49 7.37 10.13
N HIS A 383 4.35 7.40 9.10
CA HIS A 383 5.77 7.02 9.23
C HIS A 383 6.52 7.77 10.35
N SER A 384 6.10 8.99 10.64
CA SER A 384 6.68 9.85 11.68
C SER A 384 6.11 9.66 13.09
N ALA A 385 5.07 8.83 13.24
CA ALA A 385 4.51 8.50 14.54
C ALA A 385 5.26 7.28 15.12
N PRO A 386 5.24 7.06 16.45
CA PRO A 386 5.78 5.85 17.04
C PRO A 386 5.23 4.60 16.35
N GLN A 387 6.08 3.58 16.14
CA GLN A 387 5.77 2.34 15.39
C GLN A 387 4.55 1.58 15.92
N ASN A 388 4.14 1.85 17.15
CA ASN A 388 3.03 1.20 17.83
C ASN A 388 1.71 1.98 17.74
N THR A 389 1.68 3.15 17.09
CA THR A 389 0.44 3.85 16.71
C THR A 389 -0.12 3.25 15.42
N ARG A 390 -1.43 3.06 15.37
CA ARG A 390 -2.11 2.47 14.22
C ARG A 390 -3.59 2.75 14.26
N ILE A 391 -4.22 2.63 13.11
CA ILE A 391 -5.68 2.43 13.03
C ILE A 391 -5.90 0.94 13.31
N ASP A 392 -6.93 0.61 14.09
CA ASP A 392 -7.28 -0.74 14.53
C ASP A 392 -8.59 -1.24 13.89
N ALA A 393 -9.53 -0.34 13.57
CA ALA A 393 -10.78 -0.70 12.92
C ALA A 393 -11.25 0.38 11.94
N VAL A 394 -11.90 -0.06 10.87
CA VAL A 394 -12.55 0.77 9.85
C VAL A 394 -13.92 0.18 9.57
N VAL A 395 -14.97 0.97 9.71
CA VAL A 395 -16.37 0.58 9.52
C VAL A 395 -17.01 1.50 8.51
N CYS A 396 -17.55 0.93 7.44
CA CYS A 396 -18.27 1.66 6.41
C CYS A 396 -19.77 1.60 6.68
N LYS A 397 -20.44 2.73 6.56
CA LYS A 397 -21.84 2.90 6.95
C LYS A 397 -22.62 3.65 5.88
N ASP A 398 -23.95 3.53 5.96
CA ASP A 398 -24.89 4.18 5.05
C ASP A 398 -24.60 3.88 3.58
N GLU A 399 -24.99 2.67 3.13
CA GLU A 399 -24.93 2.31 1.71
C GLU A 399 -25.72 3.29 0.83
N GLY A 400 -25.24 3.48 -0.40
CA GLY A 400 -25.90 4.28 -1.43
C GLY A 400 -25.35 5.70 -1.55
N ALA A 401 -24.04 5.82 -1.76
CA ALA A 401 -23.30 7.08 -1.93
C ALA A 401 -24.04 8.18 -2.73
N ILE A 402 -23.83 9.44 -2.34
CA ILE A 402 -24.47 10.62 -2.95
C ILE A 402 -23.63 11.08 -4.15
N GLN A 403 -24.25 11.64 -5.19
CA GLN A 403 -23.50 12.22 -6.31
C GLN A 403 -22.68 13.44 -5.85
N PRO A 404 -21.42 13.61 -6.30
CA PRO A 404 -20.70 12.80 -7.28
C PRO A 404 -19.94 11.61 -6.68
N ALA A 405 -19.87 11.47 -5.35
CA ALA A 405 -19.15 10.40 -4.65
C ALA A 405 -19.63 8.99 -5.05
N ALA A 406 -20.89 8.84 -5.50
CA ALA A 406 -21.46 7.58 -5.97
C ALA A 406 -20.70 6.88 -7.10
N ALA A 407 -19.92 7.62 -7.90
CA ALA A 407 -19.05 7.01 -8.91
C ALA A 407 -17.88 6.23 -8.29
N ASN A 408 -17.47 6.62 -7.09
CA ASN A 408 -16.23 6.16 -6.44
C ASN A 408 -16.49 5.35 -5.18
N ALA A 409 -17.63 5.53 -4.49
CA ALA A 409 -17.95 4.89 -3.21
C ALA A 409 -19.27 4.12 -3.25
N SER A 410 -19.41 3.14 -2.36
CA SER A 410 -20.68 2.46 -2.07
C SER A 410 -21.32 2.93 -0.77
N PHE A 411 -20.59 3.70 0.03
CA PHE A 411 -20.95 4.17 1.36
C PHE A 411 -20.86 5.69 1.43
N LYS A 412 -21.63 6.30 2.34
CA LYS A 412 -21.59 7.75 2.64
C LYS A 412 -20.77 8.07 3.88
N GLN A 413 -20.60 7.09 4.76
CA GLN A 413 -19.93 7.28 6.03
C GLN A 413 -18.82 6.27 6.23
N ILE A 414 -17.74 6.73 6.85
CA ILE A 414 -16.66 5.90 7.35
C ILE A 414 -16.34 6.29 8.79
N ASP A 415 -16.25 5.28 9.64
CA ASP A 415 -15.80 5.41 11.01
C ASP A 415 -14.49 4.65 11.12
N PHE A 416 -13.48 5.23 11.78
CA PHE A 416 -12.26 4.52 12.07
C PHE A 416 -11.70 4.89 13.43
N GLU A 417 -11.06 3.93 14.07
CA GLU A 417 -10.55 4.05 15.43
C GLU A 417 -9.19 3.35 15.55
N GLY A 418 -8.44 3.73 16.57
CA GLY A 418 -7.19 3.05 16.88
C GLY A 418 -6.40 3.77 17.96
N THR A 419 -5.07 3.65 17.89
CA THR A 419 -4.12 4.24 18.82
C THR A 419 -3.25 5.29 18.13
N GLY A 420 -3.17 6.48 18.71
CA GLY A 420 -2.33 7.57 18.22
C GLY A 420 -1.51 8.23 19.32
N SER A 421 -0.73 9.24 18.94
CA SER A 421 0.17 9.96 19.83
C SER A 421 0.24 11.45 19.46
N PHE A 422 0.54 12.29 20.44
CA PHE A 422 0.84 13.70 20.22
C PHE A 422 2.27 13.88 19.67
N ARG A 423 2.42 14.73 18.66
CA ARG A 423 3.72 15.14 18.09
C ARG A 423 4.10 16.55 18.53
N THR A 424 3.22 17.53 18.39
CA THR A 424 3.49 18.88 18.90
C THR A 424 2.41 19.20 19.91
N LEU A 425 2.80 19.79 21.04
CA LEU A 425 1.88 20.08 22.12
C LEU A 425 2.32 21.36 22.84
N SER A 426 1.51 22.42 22.70
CA SER A 426 1.71 23.65 23.46
C SER A 426 1.43 23.45 24.95
N SER A 427 2.00 24.31 25.81
CA SER A 427 1.72 24.28 27.25
C SER A 427 0.22 24.47 27.57
N THR A 428 -0.47 25.28 26.76
CA THR A 428 -1.92 25.48 26.87
C THR A 428 -2.67 24.20 26.54
N ALA A 429 -2.30 23.51 25.46
CA ALA A 429 -2.91 22.24 25.09
C ALA A 429 -2.69 21.15 26.14
N LYS A 430 -1.47 21.05 26.67
CA LYS A 430 -1.17 20.13 27.77
C LYS A 430 -2.07 20.39 28.98
N THR A 431 -2.14 21.64 29.44
CA THR A 431 -2.97 22.02 30.59
C THR A 431 -4.44 21.70 30.35
N TYR A 432 -4.94 21.94 29.13
CA TYR A 432 -6.31 21.64 28.76
C TYR A 432 -6.59 20.13 28.80
N LEU A 433 -5.74 19.32 28.15
CA LEU A 433 -5.95 17.87 28.08
C LEU A 433 -5.82 17.20 29.46
N GLU A 434 -4.86 17.63 30.29
CA GLU A 434 -4.73 17.17 31.67
C GLU A 434 -5.95 17.53 32.53
N ALA A 435 -6.50 18.74 32.34
CA ALA A 435 -7.73 19.17 33.02
C ALA A 435 -8.96 18.35 32.61
N ASN A 436 -8.93 17.72 31.43
CA ASN A 436 -9.98 16.84 30.92
C ASN A 436 -9.61 15.35 31.04
N GLY A 437 -8.75 15.00 32.00
CA GLY A 437 -8.50 13.61 32.40
C GLY A 437 -7.30 12.94 31.73
N GLY A 438 -6.64 13.61 30.78
CA GLY A 438 -5.41 13.11 30.17
C GLY A 438 -4.28 12.92 31.19
N THR A 439 -3.57 11.80 31.10
CA THR A 439 -2.43 11.49 31.96
C THR A 439 -1.20 11.16 31.14
N ASP A 440 -0.02 11.47 31.64
CA ASP A 440 1.27 11.19 30.96
C ASP A 440 1.41 11.88 29.59
N ILE A 441 0.84 13.09 29.50
CA ILE A 441 0.93 13.92 28.31
C ILE A 441 2.27 14.65 28.33
N ASP A 442 3.21 14.24 27.48
CA ASP A 442 4.52 14.88 27.35
C ASP A 442 4.56 15.89 26.20
N THR A 443 5.30 16.99 26.39
CA THR A 443 5.54 18.03 25.38
C THR A 443 6.70 17.70 24.44
N ASP A 444 7.56 16.76 24.82
CA ASP A 444 8.91 16.66 24.25
C ASP A 444 9.06 15.68 23.07
N ASN A 445 7.97 15.22 22.43
CA ASN A 445 8.01 14.20 21.35
C ASN A 445 8.65 12.85 21.76
N VAL A 446 9.02 12.66 23.02
CA VAL A 446 9.75 11.46 23.51
C VAL A 446 8.89 10.47 24.26
N SER A 447 7.63 10.79 24.58
CA SER A 447 6.77 9.82 25.26
C SER A 447 6.25 8.77 24.27
N ASP A 448 6.45 7.50 24.61
CA ASP A 448 5.71 6.37 24.02
C ASP A 448 4.24 6.33 24.47
N ALA A 449 3.72 7.43 25.04
CA ALA A 449 2.35 7.56 25.48
C ALA A 449 1.40 7.48 24.28
N ARG A 450 0.36 6.67 24.43
CA ARG A 450 -0.61 6.37 23.38
C ARG A 450 -2.02 6.61 23.91
N TYR A 451 -2.87 7.00 22.98
CA TYR A 451 -4.24 7.37 23.26
C TYR A 451 -5.15 6.74 22.22
N TYR A 452 -6.27 6.19 22.68
CA TYR A 452 -7.33 5.78 21.79
C TYR A 452 -7.91 7.03 21.12
N PHE A 453 -8.21 6.90 19.84
CA PHE A 453 -8.94 7.91 19.09
C PHE A 453 -9.99 7.26 18.21
N ARG A 454 -10.98 8.05 17.84
CA ARG A 454 -11.95 7.70 16.81
C ARG A 454 -12.26 8.90 15.95
N VAL A 455 -12.50 8.62 14.69
CA VAL A 455 -12.89 9.57 13.66
C VAL A 455 -14.15 9.04 12.99
N ASP A 456 -15.13 9.91 12.81
CA ASP A 456 -16.33 9.65 12.03
C ASP A 456 -16.43 10.70 10.92
N MET A 457 -16.60 10.25 9.68
CA MET A 457 -16.64 11.11 8.49
C MET A 457 -17.87 10.81 7.65
N VAL A 458 -18.51 11.86 7.15
CA VAL A 458 -19.62 11.74 6.20
C VAL A 458 -19.28 12.53 4.94
N ASP A 459 -19.20 11.82 3.80
CA ASP A 459 -19.10 12.42 2.46
C ASP A 459 -20.53 12.69 1.97
N THR A 460 -20.92 13.97 2.01
CA THR A 460 -22.26 14.41 1.59
C THR A 460 -22.30 14.81 0.12
N GLY A 461 -21.20 14.61 -0.61
CA GLY A 461 -21.16 14.77 -2.06
C GLY A 461 -20.86 16.19 -2.55
N GLU A 462 -20.28 17.10 -1.75
CA GLU A 462 -19.80 18.38 -2.30
C GLU A 462 -18.49 18.85 -1.65
N PRO A 463 -17.52 19.34 -2.45
CA PRO A 463 -16.32 19.93 -1.92
C PRO A 463 -16.64 21.19 -1.13
N GLY A 464 -15.96 21.38 0.01
CA GLY A 464 -16.10 22.53 0.89
C GLY A 464 -15.63 23.85 0.29
N ASN A 465 -15.55 24.02 -1.04
CA ASN A 465 -15.15 25.29 -1.65
C ASN A 465 -15.84 25.53 -3.01
N GLY A 466 -16.79 26.46 -3.05
CA GLY A 466 -17.21 27.15 -4.28
C GLY A 466 -18.51 26.70 -4.96
N ALA A 467 -19.12 25.59 -4.55
CA ALA A 467 -20.46 25.20 -5.02
C ALA A 467 -21.55 25.67 -4.04
N LYS A 468 -22.67 26.15 -4.58
CA LYS A 468 -23.82 26.59 -3.80
C LYS A 468 -24.43 25.37 -3.10
N GLN A 469 -24.17 25.18 -1.80
CA GLN A 469 -24.94 24.25 -0.98
C GLN A 469 -26.43 24.53 -1.19
N GLN A 470 -27.15 23.57 -1.77
CA GLN A 470 -28.45 23.84 -2.38
C GLN A 470 -29.59 23.95 -1.35
N ASP A 471 -29.43 23.35 -0.17
CA ASP A 471 -30.42 23.38 0.91
C ASP A 471 -29.78 23.65 2.27
N LYS A 472 -29.49 24.93 2.50
CA LYS A 472 -28.88 25.44 3.74
C LYS A 472 -29.68 25.07 4.99
N LYS A 473 -31.02 25.06 4.93
CA LYS A 473 -31.85 24.81 6.11
C LYS A 473 -31.79 23.34 6.52
N ALA A 474 -31.81 22.44 5.54
CA ALA A 474 -31.62 21.02 5.80
C ALA A 474 -30.27 20.78 6.49
N CYS A 475 -29.17 21.36 5.99
CA CYS A 475 -27.86 21.22 6.63
C CYS A 475 -27.81 21.81 8.07
N GLU A 476 -28.50 22.93 8.32
CA GLU A 476 -28.57 23.52 9.67
C GLU A 476 -29.30 22.59 10.66
N ASP A 477 -30.41 21.97 10.26
CA ASP A 477 -31.20 21.09 11.12
C ASP A 477 -30.44 19.79 11.48
N PHE A 478 -29.49 19.33 10.65
CA PHE A 478 -28.70 18.11 10.86
C PHE A 478 -27.72 18.20 12.05
N LEU A 479 -27.14 19.38 12.29
CA LEU A 479 -26.19 19.62 13.40
C LEU A 479 -26.78 20.50 14.52
N ALA A 480 -28.03 20.97 14.43
CA ALA A 480 -28.65 21.83 15.44
C ALA A 480 -28.87 21.16 16.82
N ALA A 481 -28.41 19.92 17.01
CA ALA A 481 -28.17 19.37 18.34
C ALA A 481 -26.90 20.04 18.91
N ASP A 482 -27.14 21.01 19.81
CA ASP A 482 -26.23 21.76 20.70
C ASP A 482 -24.72 21.81 20.40
N LEU A 483 -24.32 22.85 19.68
CA LEU A 483 -22.93 23.25 19.42
C LEU A 483 -22.10 23.57 20.69
N ASN A 484 -22.75 23.75 21.85
CA ASN A 484 -22.04 24.02 23.12
C ASN A 484 -21.67 22.75 23.89
N LEU A 485 -22.18 21.59 23.46
CA LEU A 485 -21.91 20.28 24.04
C LEU A 485 -21.78 19.25 22.91
N PRO A 486 -20.71 19.29 22.09
CA PRO A 486 -20.51 18.31 21.02
C PRO A 486 -20.66 16.87 21.52
N LEU A 487 -20.22 16.62 22.77
CA LEU A 487 -20.28 15.33 23.48
C LEU A 487 -21.67 14.88 23.99
N ALA A 488 -22.67 15.76 24.04
CA ALA A 488 -23.99 15.44 24.64
C ALA A 488 -25.09 15.22 23.60
N THR A 489 -24.75 15.34 22.32
CA THR A 489 -25.73 15.30 21.23
C THR A 489 -25.82 13.88 20.68
N PRO A 490 -27.03 13.38 20.37
CA PRO A 490 -27.17 12.07 19.76
C PRO A 490 -26.30 11.99 18.50
N ASP A 491 -25.56 10.90 18.43
CA ASP A 491 -24.64 10.62 17.36
C ASP A 491 -25.34 10.71 15.99
N PRO A 492 -24.76 11.41 14.99
CA PRO A 492 -25.31 11.47 13.63
C PRO A 492 -25.54 10.09 13.01
N ARG A 493 -24.89 9.03 13.52
CA ARG A 493 -25.14 7.61 13.21
C ARG A 493 -26.61 7.16 13.29
N TYR A 494 -27.49 7.88 13.98
CA TYR A 494 -28.86 7.42 14.29
C TYR A 494 -29.98 7.96 13.40
N LEU A 495 -29.68 8.53 12.23
CA LEU A 495 -30.71 8.87 11.25
C LEU A 495 -31.08 7.70 10.31
N GLU A 496 -30.80 6.46 10.72
CA GLU A 496 -31.38 5.24 10.13
C GLU A 496 -32.89 5.18 10.43
N GLY A 497 -33.68 5.86 9.61
CA GLY A 497 -35.13 5.74 9.57
C GLY A 497 -35.65 6.31 8.25
N ASP A 498 -36.58 5.60 7.60
CA ASP A 498 -37.25 6.00 6.36
C ASP A 498 -37.61 7.51 6.37
N GLY A 499 -36.81 8.35 5.68
CA GLY A 499 -36.92 9.81 5.69
C GLY A 499 -35.73 10.60 6.28
N GLY A 500 -34.65 9.93 6.68
CA GLY A 500 -33.40 10.55 7.12
C GLY A 500 -32.69 11.36 6.02
N PHE A 501 -31.84 12.29 6.45
CA PHE A 501 -31.08 13.25 5.64
C PHE A 501 -30.41 12.68 4.37
N ALA A 502 -30.05 11.41 4.43
CA ALA A 502 -29.45 10.64 3.35
C ALA A 502 -30.32 10.50 2.09
N GLU A 503 -31.65 10.63 2.20
CA GLU A 503 -32.60 10.54 1.07
C GLU A 503 -32.93 11.89 0.42
N SER A 504 -32.73 13.02 1.11
CA SER A 504 -33.23 14.32 0.65
C SER A 504 -32.42 14.93 -0.50
N GLY A 505 -31.31 14.31 -0.89
CA GLY A 505 -30.43 14.83 -1.94
C GLY A 505 -29.84 16.21 -1.61
N ALA A 506 -29.75 16.55 -0.31
CA ALA A 506 -29.22 17.83 0.13
C ALA A 506 -27.68 17.83 -0.03
N SER A 507 -27.19 18.67 -0.94
CA SER A 507 -25.77 18.98 -1.15
C SER A 507 -25.20 19.79 0.03
N CYS A 508 -24.91 19.13 1.15
CA CYS A 508 -24.23 19.73 2.31
C CYS A 508 -22.70 19.63 2.16
N ALA A 509 -21.97 20.38 2.99
CA ALA A 509 -20.54 20.12 3.17
C ALA A 509 -20.34 18.80 3.91
N ASP A 510 -19.21 18.16 3.62
CA ASP A 510 -18.77 16.97 4.32
C ASP A 510 -18.68 17.23 5.84
N VAL A 511 -18.83 16.16 6.63
CA VAL A 511 -18.77 16.22 8.09
C VAL A 511 -17.55 15.49 8.60
N TYR A 512 -16.87 16.09 9.58
CA TYR A 512 -15.77 15.47 10.31
C TYR A 512 -16.05 15.54 11.82
N GLN A 513 -15.93 14.40 12.49
CA GLN A 513 -15.95 14.27 13.94
C GLN A 513 -14.71 13.51 14.38
N PHE A 514 -14.10 13.97 15.47
CA PHE A 514 -12.88 13.38 16.00
C PHE A 514 -12.81 13.55 17.50
N PHE A 515 -12.41 12.51 18.22
CA PHE A 515 -12.17 12.58 19.64
C PHE A 515 -10.99 11.72 20.09
N ILE A 516 -10.42 12.09 21.25
CA ILE A 516 -9.26 11.44 21.85
C ILE A 516 -9.60 11.07 23.31
N CYS A 517 -9.38 9.81 23.66
CA CYS A 517 -9.59 9.29 25.01
C CYS A 517 -8.34 9.46 25.88
N PRO A 518 -8.48 9.57 27.22
CA PRO A 518 -7.35 9.74 28.14
C PRO A 518 -6.31 8.61 28.16
N THR A 519 -6.65 7.43 27.61
CA THR A 519 -5.81 6.22 27.62
C THR A 519 -5.90 5.49 26.29
N GLU A 520 -5.13 4.41 26.10
CA GLU A 520 -5.25 3.48 24.97
C GLU A 520 -6.58 2.71 24.93
N ALA A 521 -7.37 2.73 26.00
CA ALA A 521 -8.68 2.10 26.01
C ALA A 521 -9.74 3.02 25.38
N ALA A 522 -10.63 2.41 24.59
CA ALA A 522 -11.83 3.10 24.10
C ALA A 522 -12.61 3.71 25.26
N CYS A 523 -13.09 4.93 25.06
CA CYS A 523 -13.95 5.66 25.98
C CYS A 523 -15.20 6.13 25.26
N GLU A 524 -16.25 6.41 26.02
CA GLU A 524 -17.42 7.09 25.49
C GLU A 524 -17.05 8.55 25.15
N GLU A 525 -17.76 9.16 24.21
CA GLU A 525 -17.48 10.54 23.78
C GLU A 525 -17.48 11.50 24.98
N ALA A 526 -18.41 11.33 25.93
CA ALA A 526 -18.52 12.14 27.14
C ALA A 526 -17.28 12.08 28.06
N ASP A 527 -16.45 11.04 27.92
CA ASP A 527 -15.22 10.84 28.67
C ASP A 527 -13.96 11.22 27.86
N ALA A 528 -14.12 11.72 26.62
CA ALA A 528 -13.02 12.15 25.79
C ALA A 528 -12.37 13.42 26.36
N MET A 529 -11.04 13.46 26.37
CA MET A 529 -10.30 14.66 26.81
C MET A 529 -10.25 15.76 25.74
N TYR A 530 -10.57 15.39 24.50
CA TYR A 530 -10.70 16.29 23.36
C TYR A 530 -11.71 15.74 22.37
N ALA A 531 -12.57 16.62 21.85
CA ALA A 531 -13.49 16.29 20.78
C ALA A 531 -13.78 17.51 19.91
N VAL A 532 -13.95 17.28 18.61
CA VAL A 532 -14.46 18.26 17.64
C VAL A 532 -15.46 17.60 16.71
N ARG A 533 -16.40 18.41 16.23
CA ARG A 533 -17.40 18.04 15.24
C ARG A 533 -17.73 19.28 14.41
N GLY A 534 -17.78 19.15 13.10
CA GLY A 534 -18.13 20.28 12.23
C GLY A 534 -18.26 19.92 10.76
N TYR A 535 -18.78 20.89 10.01
CA TYR A 535 -18.79 20.85 8.56
C TYR A 535 -17.44 21.31 8.01
N LEU A 536 -16.99 20.71 6.92
CA LEU A 536 -15.80 21.16 6.24
C LEU A 536 -16.02 22.56 5.64
N THR A 537 -15.28 23.53 6.17
CA THR A 537 -15.26 24.90 5.62
C THR A 537 -14.27 25.05 4.47
N GLY A 538 -13.36 24.10 4.34
CA GLY A 538 -12.40 23.97 3.24
C GLY A 538 -11.79 22.57 3.21
N GLY A 539 -11.41 22.12 2.01
CA GLY A 539 -10.93 20.75 1.78
C GLY A 539 -12.00 19.84 1.20
N ASN A 540 -11.77 18.53 1.28
CA ASN A 540 -12.64 17.51 0.72
C ASN A 540 -12.45 16.16 1.43
N ILE A 541 -13.55 15.43 1.63
CA ILE A 541 -13.56 14.01 1.95
C ILE A 541 -13.91 13.24 0.67
N GLN A 542 -13.18 12.17 0.39
CA GLN A 542 -13.48 11.29 -0.75
C GLN A 542 -13.57 9.87 -0.26
N LEU A 543 -14.77 9.33 -0.22
CA LEU A 543 -14.94 7.90 -0.07
C LEU A 543 -14.64 7.19 -1.39
N HIS A 544 -14.07 5.99 -1.25
CA HIS A 544 -13.78 5.10 -2.35
C HIS A 544 -14.18 3.67 -1.97
N LYS A 545 -14.53 2.88 -2.98
CA LYS A 545 -14.64 1.42 -2.89
C LYS A 545 -13.26 0.83 -2.58
N VAL A 546 -13.24 -0.29 -1.87
CA VAL A 546 -12.05 -1.14 -1.81
C VAL A 546 -12.20 -2.19 -2.90
N VAL A 547 -11.14 -2.38 -3.67
CA VAL A 547 -11.08 -3.40 -4.70
C VAL A 547 -10.02 -4.44 -4.34
N LYS A 548 -10.31 -5.74 -4.51
CA LYS A 548 -9.34 -6.83 -4.36
C LYS A 548 -8.70 -7.16 -5.70
#